data_AF-K0N9N6-F1
#
_entry.id   AF-K0N9N6-F1
#
_cell.length_a   1.000
_cell.length_b   1.000
_cell.length_c   1.000
_cell.angle_alpha   90.00
_cell.angle_beta   90.00
_cell.angle_gamma   90.00
#
_symmetry.space_group_name_H-M   'P 1'
#
loop_
_entity.id
_entity.type
_entity.pdbx_description
1 polymer ?
#
loop_
_entity_poly.entity_id
_entity_poly.type
_entity_poly.pdbx_seq_one_letter_code
_entity_poly.pdbx_strand_id
1 'polypeptide(L)'
;MMKTHNTLDDLNNHLFSEMERLNDDTLEGESLEQELRRVDGISKIATQIIGNARTILSAQVAYQNNESADPTMPRVLQMNEVTENGKALDGVRH
;
A
#
# COMPACT_ATOMS: atom_id res chain seq x y z
N MET A 1 -20.27 -9.04 -1.11
CA MET A 1 -19.53 -7.83 -0.68
C MET A 1 -18.41 -7.61 -1.68
N MET A 2 -18.35 -6.43 -2.29
CA MET A 2 -17.30 -6.07 -3.26
C MET A 2 -15.99 -5.92 -2.49
N LYS A 3 -14.98 -6.74 -2.81
CA LYS A 3 -13.64 -6.66 -2.21
C LYS A 3 -13.10 -5.26 -2.49
N THR A 4 -12.91 -4.48 -1.43
CA THR A 4 -12.17 -3.22 -1.50
C THR A 4 -10.70 -3.55 -1.73
N HIS A 5 -10.25 -3.43 -2.98
CA HIS A 5 -8.84 -3.56 -3.39
C HIS A 5 -8.02 -2.41 -2.80
N ASN A 6 -7.51 -2.59 -1.58
CA ASN A 6 -6.75 -1.59 -0.84
C ASN A 6 -5.43 -2.17 -0.31
N THR A 7 -4.87 -3.18 -0.97
CA THR A 7 -3.59 -3.79 -0.59
C THR A 7 -2.41 -3.23 -1.38
N LEU A 8 -1.19 -3.43 -0.89
CA LEU A 8 0.03 -3.09 -1.64
C LEU A 8 0.18 -3.90 -2.94
N ASP A 9 -0.35 -5.13 -2.95
CA ASP A 9 -0.35 -5.97 -4.15
C ASP A 9 -1.29 -5.40 -5.22
N ASP A 10 -2.50 -4.97 -4.83
CA ASP A 10 -3.45 -4.29 -5.71
C ASP A 10 -2.87 -3.01 -6.31
N LEU A 11 -2.17 -2.22 -5.48
CA LEU A 11 -1.50 -1.01 -5.93
C LEU A 11 -0.41 -1.32 -6.98
N ASN A 12 0.43 -2.32 -6.73
CA ASN A 12 1.45 -2.74 -7.69
C ASN A 12 0.82 -3.20 -9.01
N ASN A 13 -0.23 -4.02 -8.96
CA ASN A 13 -0.94 -4.47 -10.15
C ASN A 13 -1.54 -3.30 -10.94
N HIS A 14 -2.09 -2.29 -10.26
CA HIS A 14 -2.60 -1.09 -10.91
C HIS A 14 -1.49 -0.26 -11.57
N LEU A 15 -0.34 -0.09 -10.91
CA LEU A 15 0.81 0.61 -11.49
C LEU A 15 1.34 -0.09 -12.75
N PHE A 16 1.43 -1.41 -12.74
CA PHE A 16 1.83 -2.17 -13.92
C PHE A 16 0.83 -2.04 -15.06
N SER A 17 -0.47 -2.08 -14.77
CA SER A 17 -1.51 -1.88 -15.81
C SER A 17 -1.43 -0.50 -16.45
N GLU A 18 -1.10 0.55 -15.69
CA GLU A 18 -0.93 1.90 -16.24
C GLU A 18 0.37 2.02 -17.07
N MET A 19 1.43 1.29 -16.70
CA MET A 19 2.64 1.19 -17.54
C MET A 19 2.36 0.50 -18.89
N GLU A 20 1.58 -0.58 -18.89
CA GLU A 20 1.17 -1.26 -20.14
C GLU A 20 0.33 -0.33 -21.03
N ARG A 21 -0.58 0.47 -20.43
CA ARG A 21 -1.35 1.48 -21.18
C ARG A 21 -0.46 2.55 -21.79
N LEU A 22 0.54 3.04 -21.07
CA LEU A 22 1.50 4.02 -21.61
C LEU A 22 2.37 3.47 -22.75
N ASN A 23 2.57 2.15 -22.82
CA ASN A 23 3.30 1.50 -23.91
C ASN A 23 2.45 1.27 -25.17
N ASP A 24 1.18 1.70 -25.20
CA ASP A 24 0.34 1.60 -26.39
C ASP A 24 0.80 2.62 -27.44
N ASP A 25 1.33 2.14 -28.56
CA ASP A 25 1.84 2.94 -29.67
C ASP A 25 0.76 3.80 -30.37
N THR A 26 -0.53 3.61 -30.02
CA THR A 26 -1.64 4.43 -30.54
C THR A 26 -1.95 5.66 -29.68
N LEU A 27 -1.31 5.82 -28.52
CA LEU A 27 -1.46 6.98 -27.64
C LEU A 27 -0.65 8.17 -28.17
N GLU A 28 -1.35 9.16 -28.73
CA GLU A 28 -0.75 10.36 -29.29
C GLU A 28 -1.42 11.65 -28.80
N GLY A 29 -0.71 12.78 -28.96
CA GLY A 29 -1.24 14.13 -28.72
C GLY A 29 -1.83 14.32 -27.33
N GLU A 30 -3.07 14.83 -27.28
CA GLU A 30 -3.76 15.15 -26.02
C GLU A 30 -4.05 13.90 -25.17
N SER A 31 -4.31 12.76 -25.80
CA SER A 31 -4.56 11.50 -25.10
C SER A 31 -3.31 11.02 -24.36
N LEU A 32 -2.14 11.13 -25.00
CA LEU A 32 -0.86 10.81 -24.38
C LEU A 32 -0.58 11.73 -23.19
N GLU A 33 -0.80 13.04 -23.34
CA GLU A 33 -0.60 13.97 -22.23
C GLU A 33 -1.55 13.69 -21.05
N GLN A 34 -2.81 13.35 -21.33
CA GLN A 34 -3.77 13.00 -20.29
C GLN A 34 -3.33 11.75 -19.53
N GLU A 35 -2.80 10.77 -20.24
CA GLU A 35 -2.31 9.53 -19.65
C GLU A 35 -1.06 9.76 -18.80
N LEU A 36 -0.09 10.53 -19.29
CA LEU A 36 1.09 10.92 -18.52
C LEU A 36 0.71 11.65 -17.21
N ARG A 37 -0.27 12.56 -17.26
CA ARG A 37 -0.79 13.25 -16.07
C ARG A 37 -1.45 12.29 -15.08
N ARG A 38 -2.18 11.29 -15.58
CA ARG A 38 -2.79 10.25 -14.73
C ARG A 38 -1.73 9.40 -14.04
N VAL A 39 -0.74 8.91 -14.79
CA VAL A 39 0.33 8.06 -14.25
C VAL A 39 1.19 8.81 -13.23
N ASP A 40 1.49 10.10 -13.45
CA ASP A 40 2.17 10.94 -12.45
C ASP A 40 1.38 11.02 -11.14
N GLY A 41 0.07 11.25 -11.22
CA GLY A 41 -0.81 11.28 -10.05
C GLY A 41 -0.82 9.96 -9.28
N ILE A 42 -0.97 8.84 -9.98
CA ILE A 42 -0.97 7.49 -9.38
C ILE A 42 0.39 7.19 -8.74
N SER A 43 1.50 7.51 -9.43
CA SER A 43 2.86 7.29 -8.93
C SER A 43 3.14 8.07 -7.64
N LYS A 44 2.64 9.30 -7.53
CA LYS A 44 2.74 10.11 -6.31
C LYS A 44 1.98 9.48 -5.15
N ILE A 45 0.75 9.02 -5.39
CA ILE A 45 -0.06 8.33 -4.38
C ILE A 45 0.62 7.03 -3.93
N ALA A 46 1.12 6.24 -4.89
CA ALA A 46 1.83 5.00 -4.61
C ALA A 46 3.07 5.22 -3.74
N THR A 47 3.85 6.27 -4.02
CA THR A 47 5.01 6.64 -3.22
C THR A 47 4.65 6.92 -1.77
N GLN A 48 3.53 7.62 -1.52
CA GLN A 48 3.04 7.88 -0.16
C GLN A 48 2.59 6.60 0.55
N ILE A 49 1.91 5.70 -0.16
CA ILE A 49 1.48 4.40 0.39
C ILE A 49 2.70 3.56 0.80
N ILE A 50 3.72 3.47 -0.06
CA ILE A 50 4.97 2.75 0.24
C ILE A 50 5.72 3.42 1.40
N GLY A 51 5.74 4.74 1.47
CA GLY A 51 6.33 5.48 2.61
C GLY A 51 5.66 5.12 3.94
N ASN A 52 4.33 5.04 3.95
CA ASN A 52 3.56 4.60 5.12
C ASN A 52 3.86 3.13 5.47
N ALA A 53 3.92 2.24 4.48
CA ALA A 53 4.27 0.83 4.69
C ALA A 53 5.68 0.65 5.29
N ARG A 54 6.66 1.41 4.80
CA ARG A 54 8.02 1.45 5.37
C ARG A 54 8.01 1.94 6.82
N THR A 55 7.19 2.95 7.12
CA THR A 55 7.07 3.49 8.48
C THR A 55 6.51 2.45 9.45
N ILE A 56 5.46 1.74 9.03
CA ILE A 56 4.87 0.63 9.78
C ILE A 56 5.90 -0.48 10.01
N LEU A 57 6.61 -0.91 8.95
CA LEU A 57 7.62 -1.96 9.05
C LEU A 57 8.76 -1.56 10.01
N SER A 58 9.27 -0.34 9.90
CA SER A 58 10.32 0.16 10.81
C SER A 58 9.86 0.19 12.26
N ALA A 59 8.61 0.59 12.52
CA ALA A 59 8.04 0.53 13.86
C ALA A 59 7.95 -0.90 14.38
N GLN A 60 7.59 -1.86 13.52
CA GLN A 60 7.47 -3.27 13.90
C GLN A 60 8.83 -3.89 14.22
N VAL A 61 9.86 -3.58 13.43
CA VAL A 61 11.23 -4.01 13.70
C VAL A 61 11.75 -3.42 15.02
N ALA A 62 11.56 -2.11 15.24
CA ALA A 62 11.99 -1.45 16.48
C ALA A 62 11.28 -2.03 17.72
N TYR A 63 10.00 -2.37 17.58
CA TYR A 63 9.22 -3.03 18.63
C TYR A 63 9.75 -4.44 18.95
N GLN A 64 9.98 -5.26 17.92
CA GLN A 64 10.49 -6.63 18.07
C GLN A 64 11.90 -6.67 18.67
N ASN A 65 12.74 -5.68 18.33
CA ASN A 65 14.10 -5.58 18.86
C ASN A 65 14.14 -4.96 20.28
N ASN A 66 12.99 -4.59 20.85
CA ASN A 66 12.88 -3.90 22.14
C ASN A 66 13.67 -2.57 22.16
N GLU A 67 13.85 -1.97 20.98
CA GLU A 67 14.54 -0.69 20.75
C GLU A 67 13.59 0.50 20.92
N SER A 68 12.28 0.24 21.05
CA SER A 68 11.27 1.25 21.34
C SER A 68 11.29 1.64 22.82
N ALA A 69 11.44 2.95 23.09
CA ALA A 69 11.35 3.50 24.45
C ALA A 69 9.96 3.32 25.10
N ASP A 70 8.93 3.05 24.29
CA ASP A 70 7.57 2.71 24.72
C ASP A 70 7.25 1.28 24.26
N PRO A 71 6.91 0.35 25.17
CA PRO A 71 6.57 -1.04 24.84
C PRO A 71 5.20 -1.19 24.18
N THR A 72 4.57 -0.09 23.73
CA THR A 72 3.23 -0.07 23.15
C THR A 72 3.25 0.59 21.77
N MET A 73 3.01 -0.19 20.72
CA MET A 73 2.93 0.35 19.36
C MET A 73 1.66 1.18 19.15
N PRO A 74 1.75 2.43 18.66
CA PRO A 74 0.57 3.25 18.34
C PRO A 74 -0.36 2.59 17.33
N ARG A 75 -1.68 2.71 17.52
CA ARG A 75 -2.70 2.06 16.66
C ARG A 75 -2.57 2.34 15.17
N VAL A 76 -2.10 3.53 14.79
CA VAL A 76 -1.91 3.91 13.37
C VAL A 76 -0.77 3.16 12.68
N LEU A 77 0.12 2.54 13.46
CA LEU A 77 1.24 1.74 12.97
C LEU A 77 0.99 0.23 13.10
N GLN A 78 -0.14 -0.15 13.71
CA GLN A 78 -0.54 -1.55 13.80
C GLN A 78 -1.07 -1.99 12.43
N MET A 79 -0.55 -3.11 11.94
CA MET A 79 -1.05 -3.72 10.71
C MET A 79 -2.42 -4.34 11.01
N ASN A 80 -3.49 -3.77 10.45
CA ASN A 80 -4.82 -4.35 10.63
C ASN A 80 -4.84 -5.75 10.02
N GLU A 81 -5.07 -6.77 10.85
CA GLU A 81 -5.30 -8.12 10.35
C GLU A 81 -6.56 -8.11 9.46
N VAL A 82 -6.38 -8.37 8.17
CA VAL A 82 -7.50 -8.68 7.29
C VAL A 82 -7.99 -10.08 7.67
N THR A 83 -8.84 -10.15 8.68
CA THR A 83 -9.49 -11.40 9.07
C THR A 83 -10.59 -11.71 8.07
N GLU A 84 -10.43 -12.79 7.29
CA GLU A 84 -11.56 -13.38 6.58
C GLU A 84 -12.63 -13.75 7.61
N ASN A 85 -13.80 -13.11 7.50
CA ASN A 85 -15.01 -13.42 8.28
C ASN A 85 -15.06 -12.97 9.75
N GLY A 86 -14.43 -11.84 10.09
CA GLY A 86 -14.84 -11.05 11.27
C GLY A 86 -14.73 -11.75 12.63
N LYS A 87 -13.85 -12.74 12.76
CA LYS A 87 -13.39 -13.25 14.05
C LYS A 87 -11.91 -12.96 14.16
N ALA A 88 -11.56 -12.07 15.10
CA ALA A 88 -10.19 -11.98 15.60
C ALA A 88 -9.77 -13.39 16.05
N LEU A 89 -8.63 -13.86 15.56
CA LEU A 89 -7.99 -15.03 16.13
C LEU A 89 -7.42 -14.59 17.48
N ASP A 90 -8.26 -14.69 18.50
CA ASP A 90 -7.81 -14.71 19.89
C ASP A 90 -6.84 -15.90 20.04
N GLY A 91 -5.58 -15.58 20.34
CA GLY A 91 -4.47 -16.53 20.42
C GLY A 91 -3.57 -16.41 19.19
N VAL A 92 -2.44 -15.71 19.28
CA VAL A 92 -1.28 -16.20 20.04
C VAL A 92 -0.71 -15.10 20.94
N ARG A 93 -0.96 -15.24 22.25
CA ARG A 93 -0.01 -14.77 23.27
C ARG A 93 1.22 -15.68 23.20
N HIS A 94 2.40 -15.09 23.03
CA HIS A 94 3.49 -15.18 23.98
C HIS A 94 4.42 -13.98 23.80
#